data_AF-A0A358CQK5-F1
#
_entry.id   AF-A0A358CQK5-F1
#
_cell.length_a   1.000
_cell.length_b   1.000
_cell.length_c   1.000
_cell.angle_alpha   90.00
_cell.angle_beta   90.00
_cell.angle_gamma   90.00
#
_symmetry.space_group_name_H-M   'P 1'
#
loop_
_entity.id
_entity.type
_entity.pdbx_description
1 polymer ?
#
loop_
_entity_poly.entity_id
_entity_poly.type
_entity_poly.pdbx_seq_one_letter_code
_entity_poly.pdbx_strand_id
1 'polypeptide(L)'
;MYPVSETIKTVLKEGSNTIRVSFTNIDGPAACKLALRIHQKTGQQVIIQSDDSWEWTPGQTNERSTHKAQWKKAAITNFQKSWSQTDTAFAEENYLNDIKEEYRELNRALSSLLVAVRAPGIVSKLTSLLSTQTSGETNLAPNEADLKRIAKRNAGYGRAVTGVLNNRTDLLQIHYAYILRTVNEKELWTNADRKAYFTWLNRAQTWTGGNSYRKFLDNIEVESLNGFTENEKLALETLGVRKPYIPPPLPKPEGPGQKWTVDTVLASTDAGMKTRRNFAHGKRTFEAARCIVCHRFDGNGGATGPDLTQAAGRFKMKDLVEAIVLPSKAVSDQYQAHVIQTVKGKVYTGRIISESENDVTVVTDPEDATKFAVIERDDIEEMFAANQSLMPAGLLDQLNEEEVLDLLAYTLSRGKARGPLFKKKK
;
A
#
# COMPACT_ATOMS: atom_id res chain seq x y z
N MET A 1 22.46 -7.01 9.26
CA MET A 1 21.87 -8.35 9.43
C MET A 1 21.44 -8.46 10.89
N TYR A 2 20.14 -8.58 11.20
CA TYR A 2 19.69 -8.77 12.57
C TYR A 2 19.82 -10.25 12.97
N PRO A 3 20.24 -10.59 14.20
CA PRO A 3 20.31 -11.97 14.64
C PRO A 3 18.89 -12.55 14.75
N VAL A 4 18.66 -13.67 14.06
CA VAL A 4 17.43 -14.47 14.25
C VAL A 4 17.49 -15.08 15.65
N SER A 5 16.50 -14.79 16.49
CA SER A 5 16.45 -15.21 17.89
C SER A 5 15.14 -15.92 18.16
N GLU A 6 15.20 -17.23 18.40
CA GLU A 6 14.05 -18.07 18.69
C GLU A 6 14.06 -18.49 20.17
N THR A 7 12.94 -18.30 20.87
CA THR A 7 12.85 -18.56 22.32
C THR A 7 12.22 -19.92 22.58
N ILE A 8 13.06 -20.93 22.79
CA ILE A 8 12.62 -22.29 23.13
C ILE A 8 12.48 -22.41 24.66
N LYS A 9 11.27 -22.71 25.15
CA LYS A 9 11.01 -23.00 26.56
C LYS A 9 10.89 -24.51 26.77
N THR A 10 11.98 -25.15 27.20
CA THR A 10 12.02 -26.58 27.52
C THR A 10 12.78 -26.83 28.83
N VAL A 11 12.50 -27.97 29.46
CA VAL A 11 13.20 -28.41 30.69
C VAL A 11 14.33 -29.35 30.30
N LEU A 12 15.57 -28.93 30.54
CA LEU A 12 16.74 -29.78 30.35
C LEU A 12 16.76 -30.92 31.37
N LYS A 13 17.16 -32.11 30.93
CA LYS A 13 17.31 -33.30 31.78
C LYS A 13 18.70 -33.31 32.41
N GLU A 14 18.86 -34.04 33.51
CA GLU A 14 20.18 -34.30 34.09
C GLU A 14 21.01 -35.19 33.14
N GLY A 15 22.31 -34.87 32.96
CA GLY A 15 23.19 -35.51 31.98
C GLY A 15 23.23 -34.78 30.61
N SER A 16 23.39 -35.54 29.53
CA SER A 16 23.53 -34.96 28.18
C SER A 16 22.19 -34.51 27.61
N ASN A 17 22.17 -33.31 27.02
CA ASN A 17 21.03 -32.75 26.31
C ASN A 17 21.46 -32.44 24.88
N THR A 18 20.67 -32.88 23.89
CA THR A 18 20.94 -32.63 22.47
C THR A 18 19.93 -31.60 21.94
N ILE A 19 20.45 -30.49 21.38
CA ILE A 19 19.67 -29.48 20.68
C ILE A 19 20.00 -29.60 19.19
N ARG A 20 18.98 -29.76 18.34
CA ARG A 20 19.14 -29.75 16.88
C ARG A 20 18.60 -28.44 16.34
N VAL A 21 19.38 -27.79 15.47
CA VAL A 21 18.97 -26.58 14.76
C VAL A 21 19.35 -26.78 13.29
N SER A 22 18.37 -26.72 12.39
CA SER A 22 18.60 -26.85 10.95
C SER A 22 18.66 -25.48 10.29
N PHE A 23 19.57 -25.31 9.34
CA PHE A 23 19.67 -24.14 8.48
C PHE A 23 19.98 -24.61 7.07
N THR A 24 19.16 -24.21 6.09
CA THR A 24 19.43 -24.49 4.68
C THR A 24 20.21 -23.33 4.09
N ASN A 25 21.49 -23.54 3.79
CA ASN A 25 22.22 -22.62 2.91
C ASN A 25 21.81 -22.90 1.47
N ILE A 26 21.34 -21.88 0.75
CA ILE A 26 20.71 -22.05 -0.57
C ILE A 26 21.61 -21.58 -1.72
N ASP A 27 22.61 -20.72 -1.45
CA ASP A 27 23.89 -20.66 -2.18
C ASP A 27 24.88 -19.66 -1.53
N GLY A 28 26.18 -19.86 -1.75
CA GLY A 28 27.25 -18.93 -1.36
C GLY A 28 27.95 -19.18 -0.01
N PRO A 29 29.08 -18.49 0.28
CA PRO A 29 29.87 -18.68 1.50
C PRO A 29 29.23 -17.98 2.72
N ALA A 30 28.38 -18.72 3.44
CA ALA A 30 27.70 -18.23 4.64
C ALA A 30 28.45 -18.58 5.94
N ALA A 31 29.08 -17.58 6.57
CA ALA A 31 29.64 -17.70 7.92
C ALA A 31 28.52 -17.52 8.97
N CYS A 32 27.87 -18.62 9.37
CA CYS A 32 26.84 -18.60 10.41
C CYS A 32 27.46 -18.68 11.81
N LYS A 33 27.14 -17.73 12.70
CA LYS A 33 27.45 -17.83 14.14
C LYS A 33 26.18 -18.10 14.93
N LEU A 34 26.13 -19.25 15.59
CA LEU A 34 25.07 -19.63 16.53
C LEU A 34 25.35 -19.05 17.91
N ALA A 35 24.32 -18.64 18.65
CA ALA A 35 24.43 -18.27 20.05
C ALA A 35 23.26 -18.84 20.85
N LEU A 36 23.52 -19.85 21.69
CA LEU A 36 22.55 -20.41 22.61
C LEU A 36 22.60 -19.64 23.94
N ARG A 37 21.46 -19.09 24.36
CA ARG A 37 21.30 -18.41 25.65
C ARG A 37 20.43 -19.25 26.57
N ILE A 38 21.04 -19.79 27.63
CA ILE A 38 20.36 -20.60 28.64
C ILE A 38 20.11 -19.73 29.87
N HIS A 39 18.84 -19.54 30.22
CA HIS A 39 18.42 -18.81 31.41
C HIS A 39 18.10 -19.80 32.52
N GLN A 40 18.88 -19.77 33.60
CA GLN A 40 18.64 -20.60 34.78
C GLN A 40 17.53 -19.99 35.65
N LYS A 41 16.83 -20.83 36.44
CA LYS A 41 15.81 -20.36 37.40
C LYS A 41 16.35 -19.44 38.50
N THR A 42 17.67 -19.48 38.74
CA THR A 42 18.42 -18.60 39.64
C THR A 42 18.63 -17.19 39.09
N GLY A 43 18.19 -16.90 37.85
CA GLY A 43 18.45 -15.64 37.16
C GLY A 43 19.79 -15.58 36.42
N GLN A 44 20.68 -16.54 36.64
CA GLN A 44 21.96 -16.62 35.93
C GLN A 44 21.76 -16.97 34.45
N GLN A 45 22.45 -16.26 33.56
CA GLN A 45 22.46 -16.53 32.13
C GLN A 45 23.81 -17.13 31.70
N VAL A 46 23.76 -18.22 30.94
CA VAL A 46 24.92 -18.80 30.25
C VAL A 46 24.75 -18.59 28.76
N ILE A 47 25.81 -18.14 28.08
CA ILE A 47 25.83 -17.93 26.63
C ILE A 47 26.89 -18.84 26.04
N ILE A 48 26.50 -19.69 25.09
CA ILE A 48 27.39 -20.54 24.32
C ILE A 48 27.36 -20.03 22.88
N GLN A 49 28.50 -19.66 22.33
CA GLN A 49 28.64 -19.21 20.94
C GLN A 49 29.38 -20.26 20.11
N SER A 50 29.03 -20.38 18.83
CA SER A 50 29.81 -21.21 17.90
C SER A 50 31.09 -20.52 17.48
N ASP A 51 32.18 -21.28 17.48
CA ASP A 51 33.49 -20.89 16.98
C ASP A 51 33.98 -21.90 15.91
N ASP A 52 35.21 -21.72 15.46
CA ASP A 52 35.80 -22.52 14.38
C ASP A 52 36.17 -23.96 14.81
N SER A 53 35.97 -24.32 16.08
CA SER A 53 36.13 -25.71 16.59
C SER A 53 34.88 -26.58 16.39
N TRP A 54 33.76 -26.00 15.95
CA TRP A 54 32.52 -26.73 15.71
C TRP A 54 32.58 -27.49 14.38
N GLU A 55 32.69 -28.82 14.45
CA GLU A 55 32.68 -29.67 13.25
C GLU A 55 31.32 -29.65 12.53
N TRP A 56 31.37 -29.46 11.21
CA TRP A 56 30.19 -29.31 10.36
C TRP A 56 30.06 -30.48 9.38
N THR A 57 29.31 -31.54 9.73
CA THR A 57 29.12 -32.74 8.89
C THR A 57 27.82 -32.70 8.07
N PRO A 58 27.86 -32.82 6.73
CA PRO A 58 26.66 -33.00 5.90
C PRO A 58 26.02 -34.38 6.09
N GLY A 59 24.71 -34.50 5.85
CA GLY A 59 23.97 -35.76 5.75
C GLY A 59 22.81 -35.66 4.75
N GLN A 60 22.15 -36.77 4.43
CA GLN A 60 20.93 -36.77 3.61
C GLN A 60 19.75 -37.36 4.38
N THR A 61 18.56 -36.77 4.17
CA THR A 61 17.27 -37.38 4.54
C THR A 61 16.74 -38.13 3.31
N ASN A 62 16.51 -39.45 3.44
CA ASN A 62 16.58 -40.43 2.34
C ASN A 62 15.58 -40.34 1.18
N GLU A 63 14.46 -39.60 1.30
CA GLU A 63 13.47 -39.51 0.22
C GLU A 63 13.87 -38.49 -0.86
N ARG A 64 12.98 -38.29 -1.82
CA ARG A 64 13.34 -37.83 -3.16
C ARG A 64 12.91 -36.41 -3.40
N SER A 65 13.84 -35.49 -3.22
CA SER A 65 13.73 -34.21 -3.90
C SER A 65 15.07 -33.72 -4.39
N THR A 66 15.18 -33.63 -5.71
CA THR A 66 16.38 -33.23 -6.42
C THR A 66 16.64 -31.74 -6.24
N HIS A 67 17.40 -31.36 -5.21
CA HIS A 67 18.46 -30.33 -5.19
C HIS A 67 19.09 -30.29 -3.78
N LYS A 68 20.41 -30.10 -3.68
CA LYS A 68 21.21 -30.40 -2.47
C LYS A 68 20.93 -29.47 -1.28
N ALA A 69 20.28 -29.98 -0.23
CA ALA A 69 20.31 -29.36 1.10
C ALA A 69 21.56 -29.80 1.90
N GLN A 70 22.06 -28.93 2.78
CA GLN A 70 23.13 -29.24 3.75
C GLN A 70 22.58 -29.23 5.18
N TRP A 71 23.11 -30.10 6.02
CA TRP A 71 22.68 -30.31 7.42
C TRP A 71 23.87 -30.27 8.37
N LYS A 72 23.64 -30.09 9.68
CA LYS A 72 24.68 -30.03 10.72
C LYS A 72 24.16 -30.71 12.00
N LYS A 73 25.00 -31.40 12.77
CA LYS A 73 24.66 -32.03 14.07
C LYS A 73 25.66 -31.59 15.13
N ALA A 74 25.19 -31.00 16.23
CA ALA A 74 25.99 -30.79 17.43
C ALA A 74 25.66 -31.88 18.47
N ALA A 75 26.68 -32.60 18.93
CA ALA A 75 26.58 -33.49 20.10
C ALA A 75 27.25 -32.79 21.29
N ILE A 76 26.49 -32.55 22.37
CA ILE A 76 27.05 -32.03 23.62
C ILE A 76 27.45 -33.20 24.50
N THR A 77 28.63 -33.75 24.21
CA THR A 77 29.39 -34.63 25.12
C THR A 77 30.23 -33.74 26.04
N ASN A 78 29.94 -33.79 27.34
CA ASN A 78 30.59 -32.89 28.29
C ASN A 78 31.91 -33.49 28.83
N PHE A 79 32.85 -32.61 29.17
CA PHE A 79 34.16 -32.85 29.77
C PHE A 79 35.21 -33.68 29.00
N GLN A 80 36.24 -32.95 28.53
CA GLN A 80 37.65 -33.34 28.38
C GLN A 80 38.02 -34.58 27.53
N LYS A 81 38.65 -34.28 26.37
CA LYS A 81 39.57 -35.09 25.53
C LYS A 81 38.98 -36.08 24.49
N SER A 82 39.37 -35.83 23.23
CA SER A 82 39.41 -36.72 22.04
C SER A 82 38.10 -37.23 21.40
N TRP A 83 38.16 -37.49 20.08
CA TRP A 83 37.03 -37.80 19.17
C TRP A 83 37.42 -38.85 18.11
N SER A 84 36.44 -39.63 17.62
CA SER A 84 36.43 -40.26 16.29
C SER A 84 35.05 -40.86 15.90
N GLN A 85 34.50 -40.46 14.73
CA GLN A 85 33.61 -41.20 13.79
C GLN A 85 32.31 -41.93 14.30
N THR A 86 31.26 -42.28 13.53
CA THR A 86 30.94 -42.27 12.07
C THR A 86 29.41 -42.22 11.82
N ASP A 87 29.01 -42.06 10.54
CA ASP A 87 27.82 -42.52 9.77
C ASP A 87 26.75 -43.50 10.36
N THR A 88 25.53 -43.71 9.82
CA THR A 88 24.90 -43.43 8.48
C THR A 88 23.34 -43.39 8.54
N ALA A 89 22.69 -42.94 7.43
CA ALA A 89 21.35 -43.31 6.90
C ALA A 89 20.02 -42.69 7.47
N PHE A 90 19.04 -42.40 6.57
CA PHE A 90 17.61 -42.01 6.80
C PHE A 90 17.36 -40.61 7.43
N ALA A 91 16.24 -39.87 7.26
CA ALA A 91 14.94 -39.94 6.53
C ALA A 91 14.24 -38.53 6.64
N GLU A 92 13.33 -38.00 5.80
CA GLU A 92 12.81 -38.31 4.44
C GLU A 92 12.34 -36.97 3.70
N GLU A 93 11.22 -36.86 2.95
CA GLU A 93 10.79 -35.69 2.11
C GLU A 93 9.91 -34.57 2.76
N ASN A 94 9.98 -33.31 2.26
CA ASN A 94 8.84 -32.47 1.74
C ASN A 94 9.22 -31.00 1.37
N TYR A 95 8.45 -30.34 0.49
CA TYR A 95 8.88 -29.13 -0.29
C TYR A 95 8.00 -27.86 -0.18
N LEU A 96 8.55 -26.73 -0.67
CA LEU A 96 7.98 -25.36 -0.80
C LEU A 96 6.81 -25.26 -1.84
N ASN A 97 5.81 -26.11 -1.70
CA ASN A 97 4.63 -26.18 -2.58
C ASN A 97 3.36 -25.57 -1.97
N ASP A 98 3.43 -25.05 -0.75
CA ASP A 98 2.26 -24.65 0.04
C ASP A 98 2.53 -23.31 0.74
N ILE A 99 1.84 -22.23 0.32
CA ILE A 99 1.88 -20.94 1.04
C ILE A 99 0.89 -21.05 2.20
N LYS A 100 1.34 -21.70 3.28
CA LYS A 100 0.62 -21.69 4.55
C LYS A 100 0.78 -20.31 5.20
N GLU A 101 -0.33 -19.77 5.70
CA GLU A 101 -0.43 -18.41 6.27
C GLU A 101 0.64 -18.14 7.37
N GLU A 102 1.03 -19.19 8.10
CA GLU A 102 2.08 -19.18 9.13
C GLU A 102 3.48 -18.76 8.63
N TYR A 103 3.78 -18.90 7.33
CA TYR A 103 5.08 -18.52 6.74
C TYR A 103 5.09 -17.15 6.07
N ARG A 104 4.02 -16.34 6.19
CA ARG A 104 3.87 -15.06 5.47
C ARG A 104 5.06 -14.10 5.67
N GLU A 105 5.48 -13.84 6.90
CA GLU A 105 6.61 -12.93 7.17
C GLU A 105 7.96 -13.50 6.73
N LEU A 106 8.14 -14.82 6.80
CA LEU A 106 9.33 -15.51 6.30
C LEU A 106 9.42 -15.39 4.77
N ASN A 107 8.32 -15.65 4.06
CA ASN A 107 8.23 -15.50 2.60
C ASN A 107 8.48 -14.04 2.17
N ARG A 108 7.95 -13.07 2.93
CA ARG A 108 8.21 -11.64 2.71
C ARG A 108 9.70 -11.29 2.86
N ALA A 109 10.33 -11.70 3.96
CA ALA A 109 11.75 -11.43 4.21
C ALA A 109 12.68 -12.15 3.22
N LEU A 110 12.40 -13.42 2.92
CA LEU A 110 13.20 -14.23 2.01
C LEU A 110 13.10 -13.74 0.56
N SER A 111 11.90 -13.44 0.07
CA SER A 111 11.72 -12.90 -1.29
C SER A 111 12.42 -11.55 -1.46
N SER A 112 12.32 -10.65 -0.48
CA SER A 112 13.09 -9.38 -0.47
C SER A 112 14.60 -9.62 -0.62
N LEU A 113 15.17 -10.55 0.15
CA LEU A 113 16.59 -10.88 0.09
C LEU A 113 16.99 -11.47 -1.27
N LEU A 114 16.24 -12.46 -1.76
CA LEU A 114 16.53 -13.15 -3.02
C LEU A 114 16.43 -12.21 -4.23
N VAL A 115 15.51 -11.25 -4.23
CA VAL A 115 15.43 -10.20 -5.26
C VAL A 115 16.58 -9.21 -5.15
N ALA A 116 16.99 -8.82 -3.93
CA ALA A 116 18.11 -7.91 -3.72
C ALA A 116 19.45 -8.50 -4.20
N VAL A 117 19.66 -9.81 -4.05
CA VAL A 117 20.88 -10.51 -4.53
C VAL A 117 20.77 -11.08 -5.95
N ARG A 118 19.68 -10.78 -6.68
CA ARG A 118 19.40 -11.29 -8.05
C ARG A 118 19.50 -12.82 -8.15
N ALA A 119 18.95 -13.54 -7.18
CA ALA A 119 19.01 -15.00 -7.13
C ALA A 119 18.45 -15.63 -8.43
N PRO A 120 19.13 -16.64 -9.04
CA PRO A 120 18.70 -17.23 -10.30
C PRO A 120 17.24 -17.71 -10.28
N GLY A 121 16.46 -17.31 -11.28
CA GLY A 121 15.04 -17.69 -11.42
C GLY A 121 14.08 -17.01 -10.42
N ILE A 122 14.52 -16.09 -9.55
CA ILE A 122 13.65 -15.45 -8.56
C ILE A 122 12.49 -14.69 -9.20
N VAL A 123 12.73 -14.01 -10.33
CA VAL A 123 11.70 -13.30 -11.09
C VAL A 123 10.58 -14.26 -11.47
N SER A 124 10.91 -15.35 -12.17
CA SER A 124 9.92 -16.33 -12.62
C SER A 124 9.21 -17.07 -11.49
N LYS A 125 9.88 -17.30 -10.35
CA LYS A 125 9.23 -17.85 -9.16
C LYS A 125 8.19 -16.86 -8.63
N LEU A 126 8.54 -15.59 -8.44
CA LEU A 126 7.63 -14.59 -7.87
C LEU A 126 6.48 -14.21 -8.81
N THR A 127 6.71 -14.08 -10.12
CA THR A 127 5.64 -13.82 -11.10
C THR A 127 4.64 -14.97 -11.18
N SER A 128 5.08 -16.23 -11.01
CA SER A 128 4.16 -17.36 -10.88
C SER A 128 3.28 -17.25 -9.62
N LEU A 129 3.86 -16.81 -8.49
CA LEU A 129 3.14 -16.62 -7.22
C LEU A 129 2.18 -15.41 -7.24
N LEU A 130 2.39 -14.40 -8.09
CA LEU A 130 1.40 -13.35 -8.34
C LEU A 130 0.08 -13.93 -8.91
N SER A 131 0.16 -15.02 -9.67
CA SER A 131 -1.02 -15.64 -10.28
C SER A 131 -1.89 -16.42 -9.28
N THR A 132 -1.29 -16.97 -8.21
CA THR A 132 -1.95 -17.80 -7.19
C THR A 132 -2.56 -16.96 -6.07
N GLN A 133 -3.87 -17.08 -5.85
CA GLN A 133 -4.59 -16.40 -4.77
C GLN A 133 -4.34 -17.12 -3.43
N THR A 134 -3.75 -16.44 -2.43
CA THR A 134 -2.93 -17.12 -1.41
C THR A 134 -3.15 -16.76 0.06
N SER A 135 -4.06 -15.86 0.43
CA SER A 135 -4.26 -15.53 1.86
C SER A 135 -5.71 -15.23 2.30
N GLY A 136 -5.99 -15.59 3.56
CA GLY A 136 -7.29 -15.46 4.22
C GLY A 136 -7.33 -14.45 5.37
N GLU A 137 -6.20 -13.85 5.72
CA GLU A 137 -6.08 -12.90 6.84
C GLU A 137 -5.57 -11.51 6.43
N THR A 138 -5.55 -10.56 7.38
CA THR A 138 -5.19 -9.17 7.11
C THR A 138 -4.13 -8.66 8.09
N ASN A 139 -3.24 -7.78 7.64
CA ASN A 139 -2.32 -7.04 8.51
C ASN A 139 -2.97 -5.80 9.18
N LEU A 140 -4.27 -5.57 8.98
CA LEU A 140 -4.97 -4.37 9.49
C LEU A 140 -5.20 -4.43 11.00
N ALA A 141 -5.29 -5.62 11.59
CA ALA A 141 -5.38 -5.83 13.03
C ALA A 141 -4.97 -7.26 13.42
N PRO A 142 -4.44 -7.48 14.64
CA PRO A 142 -4.18 -8.83 15.17
C PRO A 142 -5.42 -9.72 15.33
N ASN A 143 -6.62 -9.15 15.25
CA ASN A 143 -7.89 -9.87 15.30
C ASN A 143 -8.89 -9.21 14.34
N GLU A 144 -9.19 -9.89 13.23
CA GLU A 144 -10.09 -9.38 12.20
C GLU A 144 -11.55 -9.31 12.69
N ALA A 145 -11.99 -10.22 13.57
CA ALA A 145 -13.34 -10.18 14.14
C ALA A 145 -13.55 -8.93 15.01
N ASP A 146 -12.52 -8.54 15.77
CA ASP A 146 -12.49 -7.32 16.56
C ASP A 146 -12.46 -6.07 15.67
N LEU A 147 -11.66 -6.07 14.60
CA LEU A 147 -11.65 -4.98 13.62
C LEU A 147 -13.01 -4.84 12.92
N LYS A 148 -13.63 -5.95 12.50
CA LYS A 148 -15.00 -5.98 11.95
C LYS A 148 -16.03 -5.47 12.97
N ARG A 149 -15.89 -5.81 14.26
CA ARG A 149 -16.74 -5.29 15.35
C ARG A 149 -16.58 -3.78 15.52
N ILE A 150 -15.35 -3.27 15.53
CA ILE A 150 -15.05 -1.83 15.67
C ILE A 150 -15.53 -1.05 14.44
N ALA A 151 -15.28 -1.55 13.23
CA ALA A 151 -15.76 -0.95 11.99
C ALA A 151 -17.30 -0.85 11.95
N LYS A 152 -18.02 -1.86 12.47
CA LYS A 152 -19.48 -1.83 12.59
C LYS A 152 -19.99 -0.78 13.61
N ARG A 153 -19.22 -0.44 14.65
CA ARG A 153 -19.62 0.59 15.64
C ARG A 153 -19.78 1.97 15.02
N ASN A 154 -19.06 2.29 13.94
CA ASN A 154 -19.28 3.53 13.18
C ASN A 154 -19.20 3.28 11.67
N ALA A 155 -20.37 3.05 11.05
CA ALA A 155 -20.51 2.85 9.60
C ALA A 155 -20.19 4.09 8.72
N GLY A 156 -19.70 5.18 9.31
CA GLY A 156 -19.01 6.27 8.63
C GLY A 156 -17.54 5.93 8.40
N TYR A 157 -16.76 5.84 9.48
CA TYR A 157 -15.32 5.55 9.42
C TYR A 157 -15.02 4.09 9.03
N GLY A 158 -15.81 3.14 9.52
CA GLY A 158 -15.57 1.72 9.31
C GLY A 158 -15.84 1.19 7.91
N ARG A 159 -16.42 1.97 6.98
CA ARG A 159 -16.69 1.46 5.63
C ARG A 159 -15.43 1.27 4.81
N ALA A 160 -14.47 2.21 4.86
CA ALA A 160 -13.20 2.06 4.17
C ALA A 160 -12.48 0.77 4.64
N VAL A 161 -12.41 0.55 5.96
CA VAL A 161 -11.88 -0.67 6.57
C VAL A 161 -12.65 -1.91 6.09
N THR A 162 -13.99 -1.88 6.12
CA THR A 162 -14.82 -3.00 5.67
C THR A 162 -14.67 -3.29 4.16
N GLY A 163 -14.44 -2.26 3.34
CA GLY A 163 -14.18 -2.40 1.90
C GLY A 163 -12.88 -3.16 1.65
N VAL A 164 -11.79 -2.77 2.32
CA VAL A 164 -10.49 -3.46 2.24
C VAL A 164 -10.59 -4.90 2.77
N LEU A 165 -11.36 -5.14 3.83
CA LEU A 165 -11.60 -6.48 4.39
C LEU A 165 -12.40 -7.41 3.46
N ASN A 166 -13.20 -6.86 2.53
CA ASN A 166 -14.06 -7.62 1.62
C ASN A 166 -13.43 -7.80 0.23
N ASN A 167 -12.85 -6.74 -0.34
CA ASN A 167 -12.17 -6.75 -1.64
C ASN A 167 -10.66 -6.94 -1.45
N ARG A 168 -10.31 -8.04 -0.78
CA ARG A 168 -8.97 -8.30 -0.25
C ARG A 168 -7.93 -8.32 -1.35
N THR A 169 -6.87 -7.56 -1.10
CA THR A 169 -5.62 -7.64 -1.83
C THR A 169 -4.70 -8.59 -1.08
N ASP A 170 -4.11 -9.57 -1.76
CA ASP A 170 -3.12 -10.46 -1.13
C ASP A 170 -1.83 -9.66 -0.85
N LEU A 171 -1.44 -9.62 0.43
CA LEU A 171 -0.32 -8.80 0.89
C LEU A 171 1.03 -9.33 0.40
N LEU A 172 1.17 -10.64 0.19
CA LEU A 172 2.37 -11.22 -0.41
C LEU A 172 2.42 -10.88 -1.90
N GLN A 173 1.30 -10.90 -2.62
CA GLN A 173 1.29 -10.49 -4.02
C GLN A 173 1.71 -9.02 -4.19
N ILE A 174 1.20 -8.09 -3.36
CA ILE A 174 1.65 -6.69 -3.37
C ILE A 174 3.14 -6.60 -3.04
N HIS A 175 3.61 -7.36 -2.05
CA HIS A 175 5.02 -7.35 -1.69
C HIS A 175 5.91 -7.84 -2.82
N TYR A 176 5.58 -8.98 -3.43
CA TYR A 176 6.30 -9.54 -4.59
C TYR A 176 6.32 -8.55 -5.75
N ALA A 177 5.18 -7.92 -6.07
CA ALA A 177 5.12 -6.90 -7.11
C ALA A 177 6.01 -5.68 -6.79
N TYR A 178 5.97 -5.23 -5.53
CA TYR A 178 6.75 -4.10 -5.04
C TYR A 178 8.27 -4.36 -5.01
N ILE A 179 8.74 -5.57 -4.72
CA ILE A 179 10.19 -5.87 -4.78
C ILE A 179 10.65 -6.11 -6.22
N LEU A 180 9.82 -6.74 -7.06
CA LEU A 180 10.12 -6.97 -8.48
C LEU A 180 10.29 -5.67 -9.28
N ARG A 181 9.63 -4.56 -8.88
CA ARG A 181 9.82 -3.22 -9.48
C ARG A 181 11.28 -2.74 -9.46
N THR A 182 12.13 -3.34 -8.64
CA THR A 182 13.54 -2.98 -8.49
C THR A 182 14.47 -3.76 -9.43
N VAL A 183 13.93 -4.69 -10.24
CA VAL A 183 14.66 -5.55 -11.17
C VAL A 183 14.51 -4.99 -12.59
N ASN A 184 15.40 -4.08 -12.97
CA ASN A 184 15.39 -3.41 -14.28
C ASN A 184 16.20 -4.18 -15.35
N GLU A 185 16.96 -5.19 -14.92
CA GLU A 185 17.81 -6.05 -15.74
C GLU A 185 16.95 -6.91 -16.68
N LYS A 186 16.87 -6.51 -17.96
CA LYS A 186 15.94 -7.07 -18.95
C LYS A 186 16.14 -8.58 -19.16
N GLU A 187 17.37 -9.07 -19.00
CA GLU A 187 17.80 -10.46 -19.10
C GLU A 187 17.31 -11.36 -17.96
N LEU A 188 16.95 -10.80 -16.80
CA LEU A 188 16.38 -11.56 -15.68
C LEU A 188 14.87 -11.82 -15.84
N TRP A 189 14.23 -11.25 -16.87
CA TRP A 189 12.81 -11.37 -17.15
C TRP A 189 12.54 -12.15 -18.44
N THR A 190 11.79 -13.24 -18.36
CA THR A 190 11.21 -13.82 -19.58
C THR A 190 10.01 -13.02 -20.08
N ASN A 191 9.62 -13.20 -21.35
CA ASN A 191 8.38 -12.64 -21.88
C ASN A 191 7.13 -13.17 -21.15
N ALA A 192 7.19 -14.40 -20.62
CA ALA A 192 6.12 -14.96 -19.79
C ALA A 192 6.01 -14.24 -18.44
N ASP A 193 7.14 -13.90 -17.82
CA ASP A 193 7.21 -13.19 -16.54
C ASP A 193 6.63 -11.79 -16.64
N ARG A 194 7.03 -11.02 -17.67
CA ARG A 194 6.45 -9.69 -17.95
C ARG A 194 4.95 -9.80 -18.19
N LYS A 195 4.50 -10.81 -18.94
CA LYS A 195 3.07 -11.05 -19.18
C LYS A 195 2.32 -11.35 -17.88
N ALA A 196 2.83 -12.22 -17.03
CA ALA A 196 2.22 -12.55 -15.74
C ALA A 196 2.16 -11.32 -14.81
N TYR A 197 3.26 -10.55 -14.73
CA TYR A 197 3.38 -9.35 -13.91
C TYR A 197 2.36 -8.27 -14.29
N PHE A 198 2.33 -7.83 -15.56
CA PHE A 198 1.38 -6.79 -15.98
C PHE A 198 -0.06 -7.31 -16.01
N THR A 199 -0.30 -8.61 -16.30
CA THR A 199 -1.65 -9.20 -16.15
C THR A 199 -2.13 -9.12 -14.71
N TRP A 200 -1.27 -9.41 -13.74
CA TRP A 200 -1.57 -9.25 -12.32
C TRP A 200 -1.83 -7.79 -11.96
N LEU A 201 -1.01 -6.85 -12.45
CA LEU A 201 -1.10 -5.43 -12.14
C LEU A 201 -2.41 -4.81 -12.67
N ASN A 202 -2.74 -5.08 -13.95
CA ASN A 202 -4.02 -4.71 -14.57
C ASN A 202 -5.22 -5.21 -13.74
N ARG A 203 -5.13 -6.45 -13.20
CA ARG A 203 -6.15 -7.03 -12.31
C ARG A 203 -6.18 -6.32 -10.95
N ALA A 204 -5.02 -6.08 -10.35
CA ALA A 204 -4.87 -5.47 -9.03
C ALA A 204 -5.41 -4.04 -8.97
N GLN A 205 -5.28 -3.26 -10.06
CA GLN A 205 -5.81 -1.90 -10.20
C GLN A 205 -7.35 -1.82 -10.08
N THR A 206 -8.06 -2.93 -10.36
CA THR A 206 -9.53 -3.02 -10.20
C THR A 206 -9.98 -3.21 -8.75
N TRP A 207 -9.09 -3.58 -7.83
CA TRP A 207 -9.42 -3.91 -6.43
C TRP A 207 -9.61 -2.66 -5.55
N THR A 208 -10.12 -2.86 -4.34
CA THR A 208 -10.44 -1.77 -3.38
C THR A 208 -9.51 -1.82 -2.17
N GLY A 209 -8.31 -1.25 -2.27
CA GLY A 209 -7.30 -1.24 -1.19
C GLY A 209 -7.24 0.04 -0.33
N GLY A 210 -8.23 0.92 -0.41
CA GLY A 210 -8.27 2.17 0.37
C GLY A 210 -7.48 3.34 -0.24
N ASN A 211 -7.33 4.41 0.54
CA ASN A 211 -7.11 5.79 0.06
C ASN A 211 -5.88 6.03 -0.84
N SER A 212 -4.82 5.22 -0.74
CA SER A 212 -3.59 5.38 -1.56
C SER A 212 -3.32 4.22 -2.51
N TYR A 213 -4.19 3.21 -2.53
CA TYR A 213 -3.90 1.90 -3.15
C TYR A 213 -3.61 1.97 -4.65
N ARG A 214 -4.49 2.61 -5.44
CA ARG A 214 -4.28 2.75 -6.89
C ARG A 214 -2.98 3.51 -7.21
N LYS A 215 -2.66 4.55 -6.43
CA LYS A 215 -1.42 5.32 -6.60
C LYS A 215 -0.17 4.50 -6.29
N PHE A 216 -0.21 3.61 -5.30
CA PHE A 216 0.89 2.68 -5.06
C PHE A 216 1.10 1.68 -6.21
N LEU A 217 0.01 1.17 -6.81
CA LEU A 217 0.12 0.31 -8.00
C LEU A 217 0.62 1.04 -9.24
N ASP A 218 0.20 2.29 -9.43
CA ASP A 218 0.66 3.16 -10.53
C ASP A 218 2.16 3.47 -10.40
N ASN A 219 2.63 3.84 -9.20
CA ASN A 219 4.06 4.00 -8.92
C ASN A 219 4.86 2.71 -9.17
N ILE A 220 4.32 1.54 -8.78
CA ILE A 220 4.93 0.24 -9.06
C ILE A 220 5.00 -0.01 -10.58
N GLU A 221 3.96 0.36 -11.35
CA GLU A 221 3.95 0.25 -12.81
C GLU A 221 5.05 1.12 -13.44
N VAL A 222 5.07 2.41 -13.08
CA VAL A 222 6.03 3.40 -13.59
C VAL A 222 7.46 2.96 -13.30
N GLU A 223 7.75 2.54 -12.08
CA GLU A 223 9.11 2.12 -11.70
C GLU A 223 9.54 0.83 -12.40
N SER A 224 8.61 -0.12 -12.59
CA SER A 224 8.88 -1.38 -13.33
C SER A 224 9.10 -1.18 -14.84
N LEU A 225 8.80 0.01 -15.36
CA LEU A 225 9.03 0.41 -16.76
C LEU A 225 10.28 1.28 -16.92
N ASN A 226 11.06 1.51 -15.86
CA ASN A 226 12.35 2.19 -15.97
C ASN A 226 13.30 1.40 -16.89
N GLY A 227 13.97 2.11 -17.81
CA GLY A 227 14.83 1.49 -18.83
C GLY A 227 14.10 0.89 -20.04
N PHE A 228 12.77 0.97 -20.12
CA PHE A 228 12.03 0.69 -21.35
C PHE A 228 11.96 1.93 -22.25
N THR A 229 12.23 1.74 -23.53
CA THR A 229 11.97 2.73 -24.58
C THR A 229 10.47 2.85 -24.85
N GLU A 230 10.02 3.97 -25.42
CA GLU A 230 8.59 4.15 -25.78
C GLU A 230 8.09 3.07 -26.76
N ASN A 231 8.94 2.62 -27.69
CA ASN A 231 8.61 1.52 -28.60
C ASN A 231 8.39 0.19 -27.87
N GLU A 232 9.17 -0.10 -26.82
CA GLU A 232 8.99 -1.31 -26.00
C GLU A 232 7.72 -1.21 -25.13
N LYS A 233 7.42 -0.02 -24.58
CA LYS A 233 6.16 0.22 -23.85
C LYS A 233 4.95 0.02 -24.76
N LEU A 234 4.96 0.62 -25.94
CA LEU A 234 3.93 0.47 -26.97
C LEU A 234 3.78 -0.99 -27.43
N ALA A 235 4.88 -1.75 -27.53
CA ALA A 235 4.80 -3.18 -27.84
C ALA A 235 4.09 -3.98 -26.74
N LEU A 236 4.34 -3.70 -25.45
CA LEU A 236 3.62 -4.33 -24.33
C LEU A 236 2.12 -3.99 -24.34
N GLU A 237 1.75 -2.76 -24.71
CA GLU A 237 0.36 -2.33 -24.89
C GLU A 237 -0.31 -3.05 -26.07
N THR A 238 0.35 -3.07 -27.24
CA THR A 238 -0.16 -3.69 -28.47
C THR A 238 -0.38 -5.20 -28.31
N LEU A 239 0.48 -5.87 -27.53
CA LEU A 239 0.33 -7.29 -27.18
C LEU A 239 -0.76 -7.55 -26.11
N GLY A 240 -1.44 -6.51 -25.61
CA GLY A 240 -2.46 -6.59 -24.56
C GLY A 240 -1.91 -7.01 -23.19
N VAL A 241 -0.59 -7.01 -23.02
CA VAL A 241 0.11 -7.38 -21.78
C VAL A 241 -0.03 -6.27 -20.75
N ARG A 242 0.27 -5.05 -21.17
CA ARG A 242 0.06 -3.83 -20.39
C ARG A 242 -1.25 -3.19 -20.83
N LYS A 243 -2.09 -2.78 -19.89
CA LYS A 243 -3.29 -1.96 -20.17
C LYS A 243 -3.20 -0.72 -19.30
N PRO A 244 -2.61 0.38 -19.81
CA PRO A 244 -2.48 1.61 -19.03
C PRO A 244 -3.85 1.99 -18.48
N TYR A 245 -3.93 2.24 -17.17
CA TYR A 245 -5.17 2.72 -16.60
C TYR A 245 -5.41 4.16 -17.06
N ILE A 246 -6.15 4.32 -18.15
CA ILE A 246 -6.69 5.60 -18.56
C ILE A 246 -7.92 5.86 -17.67
N PRO A 247 -7.91 6.89 -16.80
CA PRO A 247 -9.10 7.25 -16.04
C PRO A 247 -10.24 7.53 -17.02
N PRO A 248 -11.45 6.96 -16.81
CA PRO A 248 -12.56 7.22 -17.71
C PRO A 248 -12.84 8.73 -17.76
N PRO A 249 -13.18 9.29 -18.94
CA PRO A 249 -13.47 10.70 -19.06
C PRO A 249 -14.61 11.07 -18.10
N LEU A 250 -14.41 12.15 -17.35
CA LEU A 250 -15.42 12.61 -16.40
C LEU A 250 -16.73 12.92 -17.15
N PRO A 251 -17.90 12.59 -16.56
CA PRO A 251 -19.17 13.00 -17.13
C PRO A 251 -19.22 14.53 -17.26
N LYS A 252 -19.96 15.04 -18.25
CA LYS A 252 -20.21 16.48 -18.36
C LYS A 252 -21.42 16.86 -17.49
N PRO A 253 -21.47 18.08 -16.94
CA PRO A 253 -22.71 18.65 -16.39
C PRO A 253 -23.90 18.47 -17.36
N GLU A 254 -25.08 18.23 -16.80
CA GLU A 254 -26.33 18.11 -17.57
C GLU A 254 -26.88 19.49 -17.91
N GLY A 255 -26.84 20.42 -16.95
CA GLY A 255 -27.25 21.80 -17.15
C GLY A 255 -28.76 21.96 -17.41
N PRO A 256 -29.22 23.16 -17.83
CA PRO A 256 -28.42 24.36 -18.06
C PRO A 256 -27.74 24.84 -16.77
N GLY A 257 -26.51 25.32 -16.91
CA GLY A 257 -25.78 25.97 -15.82
C GLY A 257 -26.27 27.38 -15.54
N GLN A 258 -26.05 27.86 -14.32
CA GLN A 258 -26.30 29.24 -13.90
C GLN A 258 -25.26 29.67 -12.87
N LYS A 259 -25.05 30.97 -12.70
CA LYS A 259 -24.13 31.48 -11.67
C LYS A 259 -24.69 31.22 -10.27
N TRP A 260 -24.00 30.41 -9.48
CA TRP A 260 -24.43 30.08 -8.12
C TRP A 260 -23.80 31.01 -7.08
N THR A 261 -24.59 31.43 -6.11
CA THR A 261 -24.14 32.18 -4.92
C THR A 261 -24.50 31.38 -3.66
N VAL A 262 -23.91 31.73 -2.51
CA VAL A 262 -24.24 31.08 -1.24
C VAL A 262 -25.75 31.16 -0.97
N ASP A 263 -26.35 32.32 -1.22
CA ASP A 263 -27.79 32.55 -0.97
C ASP A 263 -28.69 31.80 -1.96
N THR A 264 -28.34 31.75 -3.27
CA THR A 264 -29.16 31.01 -4.24
C THR A 264 -29.08 29.50 -4.04
N VAL A 265 -27.89 28.95 -3.74
CA VAL A 265 -27.75 27.54 -3.39
C VAL A 265 -28.51 27.21 -2.10
N LEU A 266 -28.45 28.08 -1.07
CA LEU A 266 -29.19 27.88 0.17
C LEU A 266 -30.71 27.86 -0.07
N ALA A 267 -31.24 28.82 -0.82
CA ALA A 267 -32.65 28.88 -1.18
C ALA A 267 -33.11 27.60 -1.92
N SER A 268 -32.33 27.13 -2.90
CA SER A 268 -32.56 25.85 -3.56
C SER A 268 -32.53 24.68 -2.58
N THR A 269 -31.57 24.61 -1.65
CA THR A 269 -31.52 23.52 -0.65
C THR A 269 -32.73 23.52 0.29
N ASP A 270 -33.18 24.69 0.74
CA ASP A 270 -34.35 24.81 1.61
C ASP A 270 -35.65 24.38 0.92
N ALA A 271 -35.76 24.54 -0.41
CA ALA A 271 -36.87 23.99 -1.19
C ALA A 271 -36.68 22.50 -1.49
N GLY A 272 -35.59 22.15 -2.18
CA GLY A 272 -35.37 20.85 -2.82
C GLY A 272 -34.98 19.72 -1.88
N MET A 273 -34.22 19.96 -0.80
CA MET A 273 -33.74 18.89 0.10
C MET A 273 -34.85 18.29 0.98
N LYS A 274 -36.05 18.88 0.99
CA LYS A 274 -37.25 18.31 1.61
C LYS A 274 -37.77 17.07 0.86
N THR A 275 -37.43 16.93 -0.42
CA THR A 275 -37.82 15.82 -1.31
C THR A 275 -36.74 14.74 -1.35
N ARG A 276 -37.05 13.59 -1.99
CA ARG A 276 -36.10 12.49 -2.14
C ARG A 276 -35.06 12.85 -3.21
N ARG A 277 -33.79 12.88 -2.82
CA ARG A 277 -32.62 13.11 -3.67
C ARG A 277 -32.13 11.80 -4.33
N ASN A 278 -31.32 11.87 -5.37
CA ASN A 278 -30.79 10.71 -6.09
C ASN A 278 -29.28 10.52 -5.86
N PHE A 279 -28.91 9.41 -5.19
CA PHE A 279 -27.52 9.09 -4.86
C PHE A 279 -26.64 8.82 -6.09
N ALA A 280 -27.18 8.17 -7.12
CA ALA A 280 -26.42 7.82 -8.31
C ALA A 280 -26.17 9.06 -9.18
N HIS A 281 -27.19 9.93 -9.29
CA HIS A 281 -27.05 11.24 -9.93
C HIS A 281 -26.03 12.11 -9.16
N GLY A 282 -26.17 12.26 -7.85
CA GLY A 282 -25.22 13.04 -7.04
C GLY A 282 -23.77 12.53 -7.10
N LYS A 283 -23.55 11.21 -7.21
CA LYS A 283 -22.22 10.65 -7.50
C LYS A 283 -21.71 11.12 -8.88
N ARG A 284 -22.53 10.97 -9.92
CA ARG A 284 -22.21 11.42 -11.29
C ARG A 284 -21.90 12.92 -11.31
N THR A 285 -22.68 13.74 -10.60
CA THR A 285 -22.45 15.19 -10.50
C THR A 285 -21.16 15.52 -9.75
N PHE A 286 -20.79 14.76 -8.70
CA PHE A 286 -19.50 14.92 -8.01
C PHE A 286 -18.30 14.63 -8.93
N GLU A 287 -18.48 13.74 -9.91
CA GLU A 287 -17.50 13.49 -10.96
C GLU A 287 -17.54 14.58 -12.04
N ALA A 288 -18.73 15.07 -12.41
CA ALA A 288 -18.93 16.09 -13.45
C ALA A 288 -18.45 17.49 -13.06
N ALA A 289 -18.69 17.88 -11.80
CA ALA A 289 -18.15 19.09 -11.18
C ALA A 289 -16.65 18.98 -10.85
N ARG A 290 -15.96 17.93 -11.32
CA ARG A 290 -14.54 17.63 -11.10
C ARG A 290 -14.10 17.48 -9.64
N CYS A 291 -15.01 17.48 -8.65
CA CYS A 291 -14.67 17.33 -7.24
C CYS A 291 -13.82 16.07 -6.97
N ILE A 292 -14.10 14.98 -7.69
CA ILE A 292 -13.36 13.71 -7.62
C ILE A 292 -11.87 13.82 -8.01
N VAL A 293 -11.47 14.85 -8.78
CA VAL A 293 -10.09 15.04 -9.23
C VAL A 293 -9.18 15.44 -8.07
N CYS A 294 -9.67 16.29 -7.17
CA CYS A 294 -8.89 16.81 -6.05
C CYS A 294 -9.24 16.14 -4.71
N HIS A 295 -10.51 15.75 -4.51
CA HIS A 295 -11.02 15.21 -3.25
C HIS A 295 -11.29 13.70 -3.31
N ARG A 296 -11.11 13.04 -2.17
CA ARG A 296 -11.60 11.67 -1.95
C ARG A 296 -13.07 11.66 -1.54
N PHE A 297 -13.80 10.65 -2.01
CA PHE A 297 -15.08 10.23 -1.48
C PHE A 297 -15.24 8.70 -1.55
N ASP A 298 -15.61 8.09 -0.43
CA ASP A 298 -15.76 6.63 -0.22
C ASP A 298 -14.57 5.81 -0.79
N GLY A 299 -13.35 6.31 -0.56
CA GLY A 299 -12.09 5.68 -0.98
C GLY A 299 -11.68 5.91 -2.45
N ASN A 300 -12.40 6.74 -3.21
CA ASN A 300 -12.09 7.06 -4.60
C ASN A 300 -11.80 8.56 -4.77
N GLY A 301 -10.92 8.92 -5.72
CA GLY A 301 -10.62 10.32 -6.06
C GLY A 301 -9.22 10.81 -5.66
N GLY A 302 -8.99 12.11 -5.88
CA GLY A 302 -7.73 12.82 -5.64
C GLY A 302 -7.32 12.92 -4.18
N ALA A 303 -6.07 13.33 -3.95
CA ALA A 303 -5.47 13.44 -2.61
C ALA A 303 -4.94 14.85 -2.29
N THR A 304 -5.24 15.82 -3.15
CA THR A 304 -4.78 17.20 -3.02
C THR A 304 -5.63 17.96 -2.01
N GLY A 305 -6.94 17.77 -2.08
CA GLY A 305 -7.92 18.29 -1.11
C GLY A 305 -8.30 17.27 -0.03
N PRO A 306 -9.02 17.71 1.02
CA PRO A 306 -9.47 16.85 2.11
C PRO A 306 -10.44 15.74 1.64
N ASP A 307 -10.43 14.61 2.35
CA ASP A 307 -11.40 13.53 2.18
C ASP A 307 -12.81 13.98 2.63
N LEU A 308 -13.74 14.03 1.67
CA LEU A 308 -15.11 14.52 1.88
C LEU A 308 -16.07 13.42 2.38
N THR A 309 -15.62 12.17 2.52
CA THR A 309 -16.46 11.04 2.99
C THR A 309 -17.08 11.30 4.37
N GLN A 310 -16.46 12.12 5.21
CA GLN A 310 -16.99 12.52 6.53
C GLN A 310 -17.47 13.98 6.59
N ALA A 311 -17.70 14.65 5.45
CA ALA A 311 -18.16 16.04 5.41
C ALA A 311 -19.40 16.28 6.29
N ALA A 312 -20.39 15.37 6.23
CA ALA A 312 -21.59 15.41 7.07
C ALA A 312 -21.38 15.16 8.58
N GLY A 313 -20.13 15.04 9.04
CA GLY A 313 -19.76 15.07 10.45
C GLY A 313 -19.01 16.34 10.86
N ARG A 314 -18.65 17.19 9.89
CA ARG A 314 -17.79 18.38 10.08
C ARG A 314 -18.48 19.69 9.68
N PHE A 315 -19.36 19.64 8.68
CA PHE A 315 -20.04 20.82 8.12
C PHE A 315 -21.56 20.72 8.26
N LYS A 316 -22.22 21.85 8.56
CA LYS A 316 -23.65 22.05 8.28
C LYS A 316 -23.82 22.41 6.80
N MET A 317 -25.07 22.46 6.33
CA MET A 317 -25.36 22.80 4.92
C MET A 317 -24.72 24.13 4.50
N LYS A 318 -24.94 25.19 5.29
CA LYS A 318 -24.37 26.52 5.02
C LYS A 318 -22.85 26.51 4.94
N ASP A 319 -22.18 25.86 5.88
CA ASP A 319 -20.72 25.79 5.93
C ASP A 319 -20.15 25.05 4.70
N LEU A 320 -20.82 23.98 4.26
CA LEU A 320 -20.44 23.23 3.05
C LEU A 320 -20.68 24.04 1.77
N VAL A 321 -21.84 24.69 1.65
CA VAL A 321 -22.19 25.54 0.50
C VAL A 321 -21.23 26.72 0.40
N GLU A 322 -20.92 27.37 1.52
CA GLU A 322 -19.98 28.47 1.57
C GLU A 322 -18.57 28.05 1.17
N ALA A 323 -18.09 26.89 1.64
CA ALA A 323 -16.79 26.35 1.25
C ALA A 323 -16.70 25.97 -0.24
N ILE A 324 -17.81 25.55 -0.87
CA ILE A 324 -17.84 25.21 -2.30
C ILE A 324 -17.94 26.46 -3.19
N VAL A 325 -18.79 27.43 -2.82
CA VAL A 325 -19.01 28.65 -3.62
C VAL A 325 -17.87 29.66 -3.43
N LEU A 326 -17.30 29.75 -2.23
CA LEU A 326 -16.25 30.70 -1.86
C LEU A 326 -15.00 29.96 -1.34
N PRO A 327 -14.31 29.14 -2.16
CA PRO A 327 -13.24 28.25 -1.71
C PRO A 327 -12.03 28.95 -1.11
N SER A 328 -11.80 30.24 -1.43
CA SER A 328 -10.74 31.07 -0.86
C SER A 328 -11.13 31.80 0.44
N LYS A 329 -12.39 31.71 0.90
CA LYS A 329 -12.86 32.45 2.09
C LYS A 329 -12.22 31.94 3.39
N ALA A 330 -12.02 30.63 3.49
CA ALA A 330 -11.40 29.98 4.64
C ALA A 330 -10.73 28.69 4.17
N VAL A 331 -9.41 28.74 3.97
CA VAL A 331 -8.58 27.57 3.66
C VAL A 331 -7.88 27.15 4.95
N SER A 332 -7.92 25.87 5.28
CA SER A 332 -7.15 25.33 6.42
C SER A 332 -5.67 25.25 6.04
N ASP A 333 -4.79 25.62 6.97
CA ASP A 333 -3.33 25.65 6.83
C ASP A 333 -2.76 24.37 6.17
N GLN A 334 -3.29 23.20 6.55
CA GLN A 334 -2.92 21.88 5.97
C GLN A 334 -3.13 21.78 4.43
N TYR A 335 -4.03 22.59 3.88
CA TYR A 335 -4.41 22.66 2.47
C TYR A 335 -4.11 24.00 1.81
N GLN A 336 -3.48 24.93 2.53
CA GLN A 336 -3.17 26.25 2.01
C GLN A 336 -2.04 26.17 0.98
N ALA A 337 -2.28 26.75 -0.19
CA ALA A 337 -1.23 26.90 -1.19
C ALA A 337 -0.19 27.90 -0.68
N HIS A 338 1.06 27.66 -1.02
CA HIS A 338 2.17 28.59 -0.82
C HIS A 338 2.72 28.97 -2.18
N VAL A 339 3.16 30.23 -2.28
CA VAL A 339 3.99 30.72 -3.37
C VAL A 339 5.43 30.69 -2.87
N ILE A 340 6.30 30.03 -3.62
CA ILE A 340 7.73 29.90 -3.33
C ILE A 340 8.48 30.50 -4.52
N GLN A 341 9.13 31.63 -4.30
CA GLN A 341 10.04 32.25 -5.27
C GLN A 341 11.46 31.80 -4.96
N THR A 342 12.18 31.30 -5.97
CA THR A 342 13.59 30.93 -5.83
C THR A 342 14.52 32.06 -6.25
N VAL A 343 15.74 32.06 -5.71
CA VAL A 343 16.83 32.98 -6.07
C VAL A 343 17.22 32.93 -7.57
N LYS A 344 16.76 31.90 -8.29
CA LYS A 344 16.91 31.72 -9.75
C LYS A 344 15.73 32.28 -10.55
N GLY A 345 14.85 33.06 -9.91
CA GLY A 345 13.68 33.69 -10.51
C GLY A 345 12.53 32.74 -10.87
N LYS A 346 12.52 31.51 -10.34
CA LYS A 346 11.46 30.53 -10.61
C LYS A 346 10.42 30.58 -9.50
N VAL A 347 9.15 30.71 -9.88
CA VAL A 347 8.02 30.70 -8.96
C VAL A 347 7.33 29.34 -9.00
N TYR A 348 7.12 28.74 -7.83
CA TYR A 348 6.29 27.57 -7.62
C TYR A 348 5.06 27.95 -6.80
N THR A 349 3.87 27.55 -7.26
CA THR A 349 2.64 27.69 -6.47
C THR A 349 2.09 26.29 -6.23
N GLY A 350 1.81 25.94 -4.97
CA GLY A 350 1.38 24.59 -4.65
C GLY A 350 1.19 24.31 -3.16
N ARG A 351 0.84 23.08 -2.81
CA ARG A 351 0.65 22.68 -1.40
C ARG A 351 1.93 22.04 -0.85
N ILE A 352 2.46 22.57 0.23
CA ILE A 352 3.60 21.96 0.94
C ILE A 352 3.16 20.61 1.53
N ILE A 353 3.96 19.57 1.31
CA ILE A 353 3.71 18.21 1.82
C ILE A 353 4.80 17.70 2.76
N SER A 354 5.99 18.29 2.69
CA SER A 354 7.11 18.06 3.61
C SER A 354 7.90 19.36 3.71
N GLU A 355 8.36 19.67 4.90
CA GLU A 355 9.24 20.81 5.19
C GLU A 355 10.28 20.33 6.20
N SER A 356 11.56 20.51 5.88
CA SER A 356 12.70 20.13 6.71
C SER A 356 13.59 21.36 6.97
N GLU A 357 14.72 21.18 7.67
CA GLU A 357 15.74 22.22 7.78
C GLU A 357 16.45 22.47 6.43
N ASN A 358 16.53 21.46 5.56
CA ASN A 358 17.29 21.50 4.31
C ASN A 358 16.42 21.81 3.08
N ASP A 359 15.16 21.38 3.07
CA ASP A 359 14.31 21.38 1.88
C ASP A 359 12.81 21.62 2.18
N VAL A 360 12.10 22.08 1.15
CA VAL A 360 10.65 22.14 1.08
C VAL A 360 10.18 21.32 -0.11
N THR A 361 9.28 20.35 0.14
CA THR A 361 8.61 19.59 -0.92
C THR A 361 7.21 20.13 -1.14
N VAL A 362 6.96 20.68 -2.33
CA VAL A 362 5.68 21.30 -2.74
C VAL A 362 5.03 20.52 -3.88
N VAL A 363 3.77 20.12 -3.72
CA VAL A 363 2.93 19.58 -4.81
C VAL A 363 2.47 20.75 -5.68
N THR A 364 2.95 20.78 -6.93
CA THR A 364 2.77 21.91 -7.87
C THR A 364 1.57 21.75 -8.80
N ASP A 365 1.04 20.53 -8.94
CA ASP A 365 -0.16 20.25 -9.72
C ASP A 365 -1.33 19.91 -8.77
N PRO A 366 -2.42 20.69 -8.75
CA PRO A 366 -3.55 20.41 -7.87
C PRO A 366 -4.35 19.17 -8.30
N GLU A 367 -4.30 18.78 -9.57
CA GLU A 367 -4.97 17.58 -10.09
C GLU A 367 -4.08 16.33 -9.93
N ASP A 368 -2.76 16.49 -9.92
CA ASP A 368 -1.80 15.40 -9.80
C ASP A 368 -0.79 15.57 -8.65
N ALA A 369 -1.15 15.01 -7.49
CA ALA A 369 -0.29 14.98 -6.30
C ALA A 369 1.03 14.17 -6.44
N THR A 370 1.32 13.55 -7.60
CA THR A 370 2.65 12.96 -7.87
C THR A 370 3.63 13.97 -8.45
N LYS A 371 3.15 15.10 -8.99
CA LYS A 371 4.00 16.20 -9.46
C LYS A 371 4.33 17.13 -8.31
N PHE A 372 5.53 16.97 -7.79
CA PHE A 372 6.09 17.82 -6.75
C PHE A 372 7.45 18.39 -7.19
N ALA A 373 7.83 19.51 -6.59
CA ALA A 373 9.19 20.02 -6.60
C ALA A 373 9.77 19.86 -5.19
N VAL A 374 11.02 19.41 -5.11
CA VAL A 374 11.86 19.55 -3.91
C VAL A 374 12.73 20.78 -4.14
N ILE A 375 12.73 21.70 -3.18
CA ILE A 375 13.41 22.98 -3.27
C ILE A 375 14.31 23.10 -2.02
N GLU A 376 15.62 23.22 -2.21
CA GLU A 376 16.56 23.45 -1.11
C GLU A 376 16.27 24.81 -0.46
N ARG A 377 16.34 24.91 0.88
CA ARG A 377 16.03 26.18 1.59
C ARG A 377 16.90 27.34 1.14
N ASP A 378 18.18 27.09 0.87
CA ASP A 378 19.13 28.11 0.39
C ASP A 378 18.81 28.63 -1.02
N ASP A 379 17.98 27.90 -1.77
CA ASP A 379 17.48 28.29 -3.10
C ASP A 379 16.18 29.12 -3.01
N ILE A 380 15.56 29.26 -1.83
CA ILE A 380 14.32 30.02 -1.61
C ILE A 380 14.64 31.49 -1.29
N GLU A 381 14.14 32.39 -2.13
CA GLU A 381 14.21 33.84 -1.91
C GLU A 381 13.04 34.33 -1.04
N GLU A 382 11.82 33.88 -1.35
CA GLU A 382 10.61 34.23 -0.60
C GLU A 382 9.63 33.05 -0.58
N MET A 383 8.96 32.85 0.56
CA MET A 383 7.89 31.87 0.70
C MET A 383 6.74 32.47 1.52
N PHE A 384 5.55 32.52 0.93
CA PHE A 384 4.36 33.05 1.60
C PHE A 384 3.09 32.28 1.23
N ALA A 385 2.10 32.35 2.11
CA ALA A 385 0.80 31.72 1.90
C ALA A 385 0.01 32.43 0.80
N ALA A 386 -0.60 31.67 -0.11
CA ALA A 386 -1.40 32.21 -1.20
C ALA A 386 -2.77 32.69 -0.70
N ASN A 387 -3.21 33.83 -1.24
CA ASN A 387 -4.55 34.40 -0.99
C ASN A 387 -5.69 33.69 -1.76
N GLN A 388 -5.37 32.72 -2.61
CA GLN A 388 -6.33 31.94 -3.39
C GLN A 388 -6.20 30.45 -3.07
N SER A 389 -7.34 29.76 -2.99
CA SER A 389 -7.39 28.32 -2.81
C SER A 389 -6.94 27.57 -4.06
N LEU A 390 -6.38 26.37 -3.88
CA LEU A 390 -6.17 25.41 -4.97
C LEU A 390 -7.48 24.83 -5.52
N MET A 391 -8.59 24.95 -4.77
CA MET A 391 -9.92 24.60 -5.25
C MET A 391 -10.47 25.73 -6.13
N PRO A 392 -10.75 25.49 -7.43
CA PRO A 392 -11.29 26.53 -8.31
C PRO A 392 -12.65 27.06 -7.83
N ALA A 393 -12.88 28.36 -8.04
CA ALA A 393 -14.22 28.95 -7.91
C ALA A 393 -15.10 28.60 -9.13
N GLY A 394 -16.43 28.71 -8.98
CA GLY A 394 -17.36 28.51 -10.09
C GLY A 394 -17.59 27.05 -10.51
N LEU A 395 -17.13 26.06 -9.73
CA LEU A 395 -17.33 24.62 -10.03
C LEU A 395 -18.81 24.20 -10.12
N LEU A 396 -19.72 24.97 -9.52
CA LEU A 396 -21.16 24.75 -9.63
C LEU A 396 -21.78 25.40 -10.87
N ASP A 397 -21.13 26.36 -11.53
CA ASP A 397 -21.78 27.28 -12.49
C ASP A 397 -22.25 26.59 -13.79
N GLN A 398 -21.80 25.36 -14.05
CA GLN A 398 -22.27 24.53 -15.16
C GLN A 398 -23.42 23.58 -14.79
N LEU A 399 -23.74 23.45 -13.50
CA LEU A 399 -24.74 22.52 -12.97
C LEU A 399 -26.13 23.15 -12.92
N ASN A 400 -27.16 22.35 -13.21
CA ASN A 400 -28.55 22.70 -12.89
C ASN A 400 -28.88 22.52 -11.40
N GLU A 401 -30.09 22.94 -10.99
CA GLU A 401 -30.52 22.88 -9.59
C GLU A 401 -30.57 21.44 -9.02
N GLU A 402 -31.10 20.47 -9.78
CA GLU A 402 -31.18 19.08 -9.34
C GLU A 402 -29.78 18.43 -9.22
N GLU A 403 -28.85 18.80 -10.10
CA GLU A 403 -27.43 18.45 -10.00
C GLU A 403 -26.81 18.99 -8.70
N VAL A 404 -26.98 20.29 -8.39
CA VAL A 404 -26.45 20.90 -7.15
C VAL A 404 -27.06 20.24 -5.89
N LEU A 405 -28.37 20.00 -5.89
CA LEU A 405 -29.07 19.36 -4.78
C LEU A 405 -28.59 17.93 -4.53
N ASP A 406 -28.44 17.14 -5.59
CA ASP A 406 -27.98 15.76 -5.47
C ASP A 406 -26.48 15.68 -5.16
N LEU A 407 -25.65 16.60 -5.67
CA LEU A 407 -24.24 16.75 -5.30
C LEU A 407 -24.06 17.02 -3.80
N LEU A 408 -24.81 17.97 -3.25
CA LEU A 408 -24.78 18.28 -1.82
C LEU A 408 -25.32 17.10 -0.99
N ALA A 409 -26.39 16.45 -1.44
CA ALA A 409 -26.93 15.25 -0.79
C ALA A 409 -25.91 14.10 -0.78
N TYR A 410 -25.23 13.87 -1.91
CA TYR A 410 -24.18 12.86 -2.05
C TYR A 410 -22.99 13.17 -1.14
N THR A 411 -22.49 14.41 -1.14
CA THR A 411 -21.40 14.84 -0.26
C THR A 411 -21.76 14.68 1.22
N LEU A 412 -23.02 14.94 1.59
CA LEU A 412 -23.53 14.73 2.95
C LEU A 412 -23.95 13.28 3.26
N SER A 413 -23.92 12.36 2.28
CA SER A 413 -24.37 10.97 2.47
C SER A 413 -23.43 10.11 3.30
N ARG A 414 -22.16 10.51 3.42
CA ARG A 414 -21.04 9.65 3.82
C ARG A 414 -20.98 8.33 3.02
N GLY A 415 -21.32 8.34 1.73
CA GLY A 415 -21.46 7.19 0.82
C GLY A 415 -22.66 6.27 1.08
N LYS A 416 -23.60 6.65 1.96
CA LYS A 416 -24.76 5.80 2.30
C LYS A 416 -25.89 5.99 1.28
N ALA A 417 -25.88 5.21 0.20
CA ALA A 417 -26.95 5.18 -0.81
C ALA A 417 -28.37 4.92 -0.27
N ARG A 418 -28.49 4.32 0.92
CA ARG A 418 -29.76 4.10 1.65
C ARG A 418 -29.95 5.07 2.82
N GLY A 419 -29.28 6.23 2.80
CA GLY A 419 -29.40 7.29 3.80
C GLY A 419 -30.76 8.01 3.76
N PRO A 420 -31.09 8.85 4.77
CA PRO A 420 -32.38 9.52 4.88
C PRO A 420 -32.76 10.35 3.64
N LEU A 421 -31.80 11.08 3.06
CA LEU A 421 -32.01 11.93 1.88
C LEU A 421 -32.43 11.15 0.61
N PHE A 422 -32.11 9.85 0.54
CA PHE A 422 -32.33 9.01 -0.66
C PHE A 422 -33.49 8.02 -0.50
N LYS A 423 -34.09 7.95 0.69
CA LYS A 423 -35.26 7.11 0.96
C LYS A 423 -36.52 7.79 0.45
N LYS A 424 -37.44 7.00 -0.14
CA LYS A 424 -38.83 7.45 -0.32
C LYS A 424 -39.43 7.60 1.08
N LYS A 425 -39.93 8.80 1.42
CA LYS A 425 -40.76 8.97 2.62
C LYS A 425 -41.99 8.06 2.47
N LYS A 426 -42.31 7.33 3.53
CA LYS A 426 -43.53 6.49 3.58
C LYS A 426 -44.75 7.38 3.76
#